data_AF-A0A949MI73-F1
#
_entry.id   AF-A0A949MI73-F1
#
_cell.length_a   1.000
_cell.length_b   1.000
_cell.length_c   1.000
_cell.angle_alpha   90.00
_cell.angle_beta   90.00
_cell.angle_gamma   90.00
#
_symmetry.space_group_name_H-M   'P 1'
#
loop_
_entity.id
_entity.type
_entity.pdbx_description
1 polymer ?
#
loop_
_entity_poly.entity_id
_entity_poly.type
_entity_poly.pdbx_seq_one_letter_code
_entity_poly.pdbx_strand_id
1 'polypeptide(L)'
;MSSKSSLSRVSAATPPPVGLAPERATASFAERQAAHGPALHALLRRLYGTHPDHAACVVRLDELLAASHAARSAELQSLDAQRLQDPDWFLSPRMLAYSAYVDRYGGTLAGVAQRIAHLRELGVTYLHLLPFLRARPGQNDGGFAVESYDEIEPALGTLDDLGNLTRALRAEGISLCSDFVLNHVADTHDWARAARRGDPRYRAYFHVLDSEADVAAYEAGLPQIFPLTAPGNFTYSRELAGWVWTTFYPYQWDLNYANPAVFVDIAAALLRLANRGVEVFRLDSAAFLWKRPGTPCMNQPEAHWILQALRCVVDIAAPATLLKAEA
;
A
#
# COMPACT_ATOMS: atom_id res chain seq x y z
N MET A 1 40.68 6.08 70.34
CA MET A 1 39.23 6.11 70.62
C MET A 1 38.51 6.48 69.33
N SER A 2 37.98 5.48 68.65
CA SER A 2 37.35 5.61 67.32
C SER A 2 35.87 5.97 67.45
N SER A 3 35.47 7.08 66.85
CA SER A 3 34.07 7.49 66.70
C SER A 3 33.41 6.68 65.59
N LYS A 4 32.31 6.00 65.91
CA LYS A 4 31.46 5.27 64.95
C LYS A 4 30.45 6.24 64.34
N SER A 5 30.49 6.39 63.02
CA SER A 5 29.39 6.94 62.21
C SER A 5 28.60 5.77 61.61
N SER A 6 27.32 5.68 61.95
CA SER A 6 26.38 4.70 61.39
C SER A 6 25.73 5.27 60.13
N LEU A 7 26.00 4.68 58.97
CA LEU A 7 25.23 4.94 57.75
C LEU A 7 23.94 4.09 57.80
N SER A 8 22.81 4.77 57.87
CA SER A 8 21.48 4.20 57.73
C SER A 8 21.25 3.76 56.28
N ARG A 9 20.76 2.53 56.09
CA ARG A 9 20.31 2.04 54.79
C ARG A 9 19.02 2.77 54.41
N VAL A 10 19.05 3.55 53.33
CA VAL A 10 17.85 4.06 52.67
C VAL A 10 17.14 2.86 52.03
N SER A 11 15.99 2.50 52.58
CA SER A 11 15.07 1.54 51.96
C SER A 11 14.52 2.15 50.68
N ALA A 12 14.81 1.54 49.53
CA ALA A 12 14.17 1.91 48.27
C ALA A 12 12.67 1.61 48.39
N ALA A 13 11.85 2.66 48.32
CA ALA A 13 10.40 2.52 48.29
C ALA A 13 10.00 1.83 46.99
N THR A 14 9.23 0.75 47.10
CA THR A 14 8.58 0.08 45.97
C THR A 14 7.68 1.11 45.27
N PRO A 15 7.77 1.29 43.94
CA PRO A 15 6.85 2.17 43.23
C PRO A 15 5.41 1.66 43.41
N PRO A 16 4.41 2.56 43.49
CA PRO A 16 3.03 2.14 43.59
C PRO A 16 2.64 1.33 42.35
N PRO A 17 1.69 0.38 42.48
CA PRO A 17 1.16 -0.32 41.32
C PRO A 17 0.61 0.72 40.33
N VAL A 18 1.10 0.67 39.09
CA VAL A 18 0.56 1.45 37.99
C VAL A 18 -0.90 1.05 37.86
N GLY A 19 -1.81 1.94 38.28
CA GLY A 19 -3.23 1.75 38.04
C GLY A 19 -3.44 1.59 36.54
N LEU A 20 -4.08 0.50 36.14
CA LEU A 20 -4.55 0.31 34.77
C LEU A 20 -5.34 1.56 34.39
N ALA A 21 -4.80 2.35 33.46
CA ALA A 21 -5.59 3.39 32.81
C ALA A 21 -6.86 2.72 32.29
N PRO A 22 -8.04 3.35 32.41
CA PRO A 22 -9.26 2.76 31.88
C PRO A 22 -9.00 2.42 30.41
N GLU A 23 -9.21 1.16 30.03
CA GLU A 23 -9.14 0.71 28.65
C GLU A 23 -9.93 1.71 27.80
N ARG A 24 -9.24 2.52 27.00
CA ARG A 24 -9.91 3.40 26.05
C ARG A 24 -10.67 2.47 25.11
N ALA A 25 -12.00 2.49 25.18
CA ALA A 25 -12.86 1.71 24.31
C ALA A 25 -12.40 1.91 22.87
N THR A 26 -12.03 0.82 22.21
CA THR A 26 -11.59 0.86 20.83
C THR A 26 -12.74 1.32 19.94
N ALA A 27 -12.48 2.33 19.09
CA ALA A 27 -13.48 2.82 18.15
C ALA A 27 -13.97 1.70 17.22
N SER A 28 -15.27 1.42 17.27
CA SER A 28 -15.96 0.49 16.40
C SER A 28 -15.87 0.91 14.93
N PHE A 29 -16.23 0.02 14.00
CA PHE A 29 -16.33 0.39 12.58
C PHE A 29 -17.28 1.56 12.34
N ALA A 30 -18.45 1.57 12.98
CA ALA A 30 -19.41 2.66 12.83
C ALA A 30 -18.86 4.01 13.29
N GLU A 31 -18.13 4.03 14.41
CA GLU A 31 -17.47 5.25 14.91
C GLU A 31 -16.37 5.73 13.97
N ARG A 32 -15.55 4.81 13.43
CA ARG A 32 -14.52 5.15 12.44
C ARG A 32 -15.12 5.64 11.12
N GLN A 33 -16.18 4.99 10.62
CA GLN A 33 -16.93 5.44 9.45
C GLN A 33 -17.51 6.84 9.67
N ALA A 34 -18.08 7.11 10.85
CA ALA A 34 -18.59 8.44 11.19
C ALA A 34 -17.48 9.49 11.28
N ALA A 35 -16.29 9.13 11.78
CA ALA A 35 -15.16 10.04 11.92
C ALA A 35 -14.46 10.35 10.59
N HIS A 36 -14.23 9.34 9.74
CA HIS A 36 -13.39 9.46 8.54
C HIS A 36 -14.18 9.46 7.22
N GLY A 37 -15.39 8.90 7.20
CA GLY A 37 -16.26 8.82 6.02
C GLY A 37 -16.57 10.18 5.39
N PRO A 38 -16.93 11.24 6.15
CA PRO A 38 -17.18 12.56 5.57
C PRO A 38 -15.98 13.14 4.84
N ALA A 39 -14.75 12.95 5.36
CA ALA A 39 -13.52 13.39 4.72
C ALA A 39 -13.25 12.60 3.44
N LEU A 40 -13.41 11.26 3.49
CA LEU A 40 -13.30 10.38 2.33
C LEU A 40 -14.26 10.81 1.21
N HIS A 41 -15.55 10.96 1.52
CA HIS A 41 -16.56 11.36 0.54
C HIS A 41 -16.31 12.77 -0.02
N ALA A 42 -15.75 13.69 0.78
CA ALA A 42 -15.36 15.00 0.30
C ALA A 42 -14.18 14.94 -0.68
N LEU A 43 -13.19 14.09 -0.43
CA LEU A 43 -12.06 13.85 -1.35
C LEU A 43 -12.53 13.22 -2.66
N LEU A 44 -13.41 12.21 -2.59
CA LEU A 44 -13.99 11.57 -3.78
C LEU A 44 -14.82 12.55 -4.61
N ARG A 45 -15.62 13.40 -3.96
CA ARG A 45 -16.36 14.47 -4.66
C ARG A 45 -15.42 15.50 -5.28
N ARG A 46 -14.26 15.76 -4.67
CA ARG A 46 -13.25 16.67 -5.23
C ARG A 46 -12.55 16.08 -6.45
N LEU A 47 -12.25 14.77 -6.43
CA LEU A 47 -11.62 14.05 -7.53
C LEU A 47 -12.59 13.78 -8.68
N TYR A 48 -13.82 13.38 -8.36
CA TYR A 48 -14.75 12.74 -9.29
C TYR A 48 -16.12 13.40 -9.36
N GLY A 49 -16.37 14.51 -8.66
CA GLY A 49 -17.73 15.05 -8.51
C GLY A 49 -18.47 15.40 -9.82
N THR A 50 -17.73 15.55 -10.93
CA THR A 50 -18.28 15.76 -12.28
C THR A 50 -18.36 14.48 -13.12
N HIS A 51 -17.76 13.38 -12.66
CA HIS A 51 -17.78 12.09 -13.35
C HIS A 51 -19.16 11.41 -13.16
N PRO A 52 -19.77 10.85 -14.21
CA PRO A 52 -21.10 10.23 -14.12
C PRO A 52 -21.18 9.11 -13.08
N ASP A 53 -20.10 8.32 -12.95
CA ASP A 53 -20.04 7.19 -12.02
C ASP A 53 -19.69 7.56 -10.57
N HIS A 54 -19.58 8.84 -10.22
CA HIS A 54 -19.18 9.26 -8.86
C HIS A 54 -20.11 8.73 -7.77
N ALA A 55 -21.43 8.83 -7.94
CA ALA A 55 -22.38 8.37 -6.94
C ALA A 55 -22.27 6.84 -6.72
N ALA A 56 -22.15 6.08 -7.81
CA ALA A 56 -21.96 4.63 -7.75
C ALA A 56 -20.61 4.25 -7.13
N CYS A 57 -19.55 5.02 -7.39
CA CYS A 57 -18.23 4.84 -6.77
C CYS A 57 -18.30 4.96 -5.25
N VAL A 58 -18.97 5.99 -4.72
CA VAL A 58 -19.11 6.20 -3.27
C VAL A 58 -19.83 5.01 -2.62
N VAL A 59 -20.96 4.56 -3.20
CA VAL A 59 -21.70 3.41 -2.68
C VAL A 59 -20.86 2.14 -2.67
N ARG A 60 -20.20 1.82 -3.80
CA ARG A 60 -19.33 0.64 -3.92
C ARG A 60 -18.18 0.67 -2.92
N LEU A 61 -17.64 1.86 -2.65
CA LEU A 61 -16.55 2.01 -1.69
C LEU A 61 -17.04 1.78 -0.26
N ASP A 62 -18.18 2.35 0.13
CA ASP A 62 -18.74 2.13 1.48
C ASP A 62 -19.08 0.65 1.71
N GLU A 63 -19.64 -0.03 0.69
CA GLU A 63 -19.88 -1.48 0.71
C GLU A 63 -18.56 -2.27 0.85
N LEU A 64 -17.53 -1.89 0.10
CA LEU A 64 -16.20 -2.50 0.18
C LEU A 64 -15.60 -2.35 1.58
N LEU A 65 -15.69 -1.16 2.18
CA LEU A 65 -15.17 -0.90 3.53
C LEU A 65 -15.85 -1.78 4.57
N ALA A 66 -17.19 -1.88 4.51
CA ALA A 66 -17.97 -2.72 5.41
C ALA A 66 -17.64 -4.21 5.23
N ALA A 67 -17.61 -4.69 3.98
CA ALA A 67 -17.28 -6.08 3.67
C ALA A 67 -15.85 -6.44 4.08
N SER A 68 -14.88 -5.55 3.83
CA SER A 68 -13.49 -5.74 4.23
C SER A 68 -13.35 -5.81 5.75
N HIS A 69 -14.01 -4.91 6.49
CA HIS A 69 -13.98 -4.95 7.94
C HIS A 69 -14.62 -6.23 8.48
N ALA A 70 -15.77 -6.66 7.93
CA ALA A 70 -16.42 -7.90 8.32
C ALA A 70 -15.55 -9.14 8.07
N ALA A 71 -14.74 -9.13 7.01
CA ALA A 71 -13.80 -10.21 6.68
C ALA A 71 -12.48 -10.15 7.48
N ARG A 72 -12.22 -9.07 8.23
CA ARG A 72 -10.97 -8.87 8.97
C ARG A 72 -10.94 -9.79 10.19
N SER A 73 -9.87 -10.56 10.35
CA SER A 73 -9.75 -11.56 11.43
C SER A 73 -9.75 -10.91 12.82
N ALA A 74 -10.19 -11.66 13.85
CA ALA A 74 -10.17 -11.18 15.23
C ALA A 74 -8.77 -10.75 15.69
N GLU A 75 -7.73 -11.48 15.27
CA GLU A 75 -6.32 -11.13 15.55
C GLU A 75 -5.96 -9.74 15.00
N LEU A 76 -6.35 -9.44 13.76
CA LEU A 76 -6.08 -8.15 13.13
C LEU A 76 -6.97 -7.03 13.68
N GLN A 77 -8.19 -7.34 14.12
CA GLN A 77 -9.03 -6.39 14.86
C GLN A 77 -8.45 -6.06 16.24
N SER A 78 -7.80 -7.03 16.92
CA SER A 78 -7.05 -6.75 18.14
C SER A 78 -5.82 -5.88 17.88
N LEU A 79 -5.12 -6.10 16.76
CA LEU A 79 -4.02 -5.22 16.34
C LEU A 79 -4.52 -3.80 16.05
N ASP A 80 -5.65 -3.66 15.35
CA ASP A 80 -6.30 -2.37 15.11
C ASP A 80 -6.59 -1.65 16.43
N ALA A 81 -7.17 -2.36 17.40
CA ALA A 81 -7.45 -1.84 18.73
C ALA A 81 -6.20 -1.31 19.43
N GLN A 82 -5.11 -2.07 19.37
CA GLN A 82 -3.83 -1.70 19.96
C GLN A 82 -3.24 -0.45 19.29
N ARG A 83 -3.22 -0.37 17.96
CA ARG A 83 -2.66 0.78 17.22
C ARG A 83 -3.50 2.04 17.35
N LEU A 84 -4.82 1.92 17.54
CA LEU A 84 -5.68 3.08 17.84
C LEU A 84 -5.40 3.68 19.23
N GLN A 85 -4.94 2.87 20.18
CA GLN A 85 -4.55 3.34 21.52
C GLN A 85 -3.17 4.00 21.54
N ASP A 86 -2.30 3.63 20.58
CA ASP A 86 -0.95 4.19 20.39
C ASP A 86 -0.76 4.59 18.91
N PRO A 87 -1.34 5.71 18.46
CA PRO A 87 -1.30 6.11 17.05
C PRO A 87 0.11 6.47 16.56
N ASP A 88 1.03 6.79 17.49
CA ASP A 88 2.41 7.21 17.20
C ASP A 88 3.42 6.07 17.38
N TRP A 89 2.96 4.81 17.45
CA TRP A 89 3.80 3.64 17.67
C TRP A 89 5.04 3.54 16.76
N PHE A 90 4.90 4.00 15.51
CA PHE A 90 5.94 3.98 14.49
C PHE A 90 6.98 5.10 14.63
N LEU A 91 6.75 6.09 15.52
CA LEU A 91 7.71 7.12 15.90
C LEU A 91 8.64 6.69 17.04
N SER A 92 8.42 5.49 17.60
CA SER A 92 9.24 4.96 18.68
C SER A 92 10.72 4.88 18.27
N PRO A 93 11.67 5.31 19.14
CA PRO A 93 13.10 5.20 18.88
C PRO A 93 13.60 3.75 18.81
N ARG A 94 12.75 2.77 19.17
CA ARG A 94 13.02 1.34 19.02
C ARG A 94 12.69 0.80 17.63
N MET A 95 12.14 1.63 16.74
CA MET A 95 11.84 1.21 15.37
C MET A 95 13.13 1.01 14.59
N LEU A 96 13.44 -0.25 14.28
CA LEU A 96 14.56 -0.62 13.42
C LEU A 96 14.03 -1.36 12.19
N ALA A 97 14.26 -0.75 11.03
CA ALA A 97 13.83 -1.28 9.75
C ALA A 97 14.91 -2.17 9.11
N TYR A 98 14.48 -3.28 8.51
CA TYR A 98 15.28 -4.12 7.64
C TYR A 98 14.56 -4.31 6.30
N SER A 99 15.28 -4.18 5.19
CA SER A 99 14.71 -4.37 3.85
C SER A 99 15.41 -5.51 3.11
N ALA A 100 14.63 -6.40 2.49
CA ALA A 100 15.18 -7.53 1.77
C ALA A 100 14.27 -8.01 0.63
N TYR A 101 14.86 -8.63 -0.38
CA TYR A 101 14.12 -9.48 -1.31
C TYR A 101 13.88 -10.86 -0.67
N VAL A 102 12.69 -11.42 -0.87
CA VAL A 102 12.28 -12.72 -0.30
C VAL A 102 13.21 -13.85 -0.75
N ASP A 103 13.46 -13.94 -2.05
CA ASP A 103 14.33 -14.95 -2.68
C ASP A 103 15.78 -14.87 -2.16
N ARG A 104 16.32 -13.66 -2.00
CA ARG A 104 17.72 -13.46 -1.57
C ARG A 104 17.94 -13.69 -0.08
N TYR A 105 16.93 -13.46 0.75
CA TYR A 105 17.06 -13.58 2.21
C TYR A 105 16.57 -14.92 2.75
N GLY A 106 15.38 -15.35 2.32
CA GLY A 106 14.73 -16.57 2.77
C GLY A 106 14.53 -17.62 1.68
N GLY A 107 14.75 -17.30 0.40
CA GLY A 107 14.36 -18.15 -0.74
C GLY A 107 12.85 -18.11 -1.02
N THR A 108 12.04 -18.25 0.02
CA THR A 108 10.56 -18.24 -0.01
C THR A 108 10.02 -17.48 1.20
N LEU A 109 8.72 -17.17 1.22
CA LEU A 109 8.05 -16.56 2.39
C LEU A 109 8.19 -17.44 3.64
N ALA A 110 8.04 -18.76 3.50
CA ALA A 110 8.27 -19.72 4.59
C ALA A 110 9.73 -19.72 5.06
N GLY A 111 10.68 -19.58 4.14
CA GLY A 111 12.09 -19.45 4.48
C GLY A 111 12.42 -18.13 5.18
N VAL A 112 11.74 -17.02 4.86
CA VAL A 112 11.84 -15.77 5.64
C VAL A 112 11.34 -16.01 7.07
N ALA A 113 10.26 -16.77 7.27
CA ALA A 113 9.77 -17.10 8.60
C ALA A 113 10.82 -17.87 9.44
N GLN A 114 11.62 -18.74 8.81
CA GLN A 114 12.73 -19.44 9.48
C GLN A 114 13.89 -18.50 9.88
N ARG A 115 13.95 -17.28 9.33
CA ARG A 115 14.97 -16.27 9.63
C ARG A 115 14.51 -15.23 10.68
N ILE A 116 13.33 -15.39 11.27
CA ILE A 116 12.82 -14.44 12.27
C ILE A 116 13.74 -14.34 13.49
N ALA A 117 14.35 -15.45 13.94
CA ALA A 117 15.33 -15.42 15.04
C ALA A 117 16.51 -14.48 14.75
N HIS A 118 17.03 -14.50 13.52
CA HIS A 118 18.08 -13.58 13.09
C HIS A 118 17.61 -12.11 13.07
N LEU A 119 16.39 -11.84 12.59
CA LEU A 119 15.82 -10.48 12.62
C LEU A 119 15.70 -9.95 14.06
N ARG A 120 15.31 -10.82 15.01
CA ARG A 120 15.24 -10.46 16.43
C ARG A 120 16.61 -10.18 17.04
N GLU A 121 17.62 -10.98 16.73
CA GLU A 121 19.00 -10.76 17.19
C GLU A 121 19.54 -9.39 16.73
N LEU A 122 19.16 -8.96 15.53
CA LEU A 122 19.47 -7.62 15.01
C LEU A 122 18.63 -6.50 15.66
N GLY A 123 17.56 -6.83 16.39
CA GLY A 123 16.63 -5.86 16.97
C GLY A 123 15.64 -5.28 15.97
N VAL A 124 15.41 -5.94 14.84
CA VAL A 124 14.45 -5.49 13.81
C VAL A 124 13.04 -5.52 14.37
N THR A 125 12.27 -4.47 14.13
CA THR A 125 10.84 -4.36 14.47
C THR A 125 9.97 -4.01 13.25
N TYR A 126 10.61 -3.79 12.10
CA TYR A 126 9.95 -3.48 10.85
C TYR A 126 10.68 -4.18 9.71
N LEU A 127 9.99 -5.05 8.98
CA LEU A 127 10.56 -5.78 7.84
C LEU A 127 9.88 -5.32 6.55
N HIS A 128 10.62 -4.67 5.66
CA HIS A 128 10.15 -4.36 4.32
C HIS A 128 10.63 -5.44 3.35
N LEU A 129 9.69 -6.26 2.90
CA LEU A 129 9.94 -7.19 1.81
C LEU A 129 9.65 -6.48 0.49
N LEU A 130 10.66 -6.43 -0.38
CA LEU A 130 10.53 -5.96 -1.76
C LEU A 130 9.50 -6.81 -2.53
N PRO A 131 9.01 -6.38 -3.72
CA PRO A 131 7.84 -6.97 -4.35
C PRO A 131 7.88 -8.50 -4.41
N PHE A 132 6.84 -9.12 -3.86
CA PHE A 132 6.66 -10.58 -3.79
C PHE A 132 5.33 -11.04 -4.39
N LEU A 133 4.50 -10.09 -4.82
CA LEU A 133 3.28 -10.38 -5.58
C LEU A 133 3.65 -10.89 -6.96
N ARG A 134 2.74 -11.63 -7.58
CA ARG A 134 2.95 -12.21 -8.91
C ARG A 134 3.23 -11.10 -9.92
N ALA A 135 4.41 -11.16 -10.52
CA ALA A 135 4.85 -10.21 -11.52
C ALA A 135 4.77 -10.84 -12.92
N ARG A 136 4.93 -10.02 -13.96
CA ARG A 136 5.03 -10.55 -15.32
C ARG A 136 6.23 -11.50 -15.46
N PRO A 137 6.16 -12.50 -16.34
CA PRO A 137 7.31 -13.34 -16.64
C PRO A 137 8.42 -12.56 -17.35
N GLY A 138 9.68 -12.97 -17.15
CA GLY A 138 10.85 -12.35 -17.76
C GLY A 138 11.22 -11.02 -17.10
N GLN A 139 11.46 -9.98 -17.90
CA GLN A 139 11.77 -8.64 -17.38
C GLN A 139 10.55 -8.07 -16.65
N ASN A 140 10.68 -7.76 -15.37
CA ASN A 140 9.55 -7.31 -14.55
C ASN A 140 9.93 -6.20 -13.56
N ASP A 141 11.04 -5.52 -13.84
CA ASP A 141 11.58 -4.46 -12.99
C ASP A 141 11.74 -4.90 -11.53
N GLY A 142 12.28 -6.10 -11.29
CA GLY A 142 12.46 -6.63 -9.94
C GLY A 142 11.15 -6.91 -9.18
N GLY A 143 10.06 -7.17 -9.92
CA GLY A 143 8.74 -7.46 -9.38
C GLY A 143 7.78 -6.25 -9.35
N PHE A 144 8.23 -5.05 -9.75
CA PHE A 144 7.37 -3.86 -9.81
C PHE A 144 6.37 -3.89 -10.98
N ALA A 145 6.55 -4.73 -11.99
CA ALA A 145 5.53 -5.00 -13.00
C ALA A 145 4.53 -6.08 -12.52
N VAL A 146 3.58 -5.69 -11.68
CA VAL A 146 2.59 -6.58 -11.03
C VAL A 146 1.57 -7.12 -12.03
N GLU A 147 1.50 -8.45 -12.18
CA GLU A 147 0.49 -9.15 -13.00
C GLU A 147 -0.79 -9.44 -12.19
N SER A 148 -0.68 -9.67 -10.88
CA SER A 148 -1.82 -9.94 -10.01
C SER A 148 -1.54 -9.46 -8.58
N TYR A 149 -2.47 -8.68 -8.01
CA TYR A 149 -2.45 -8.31 -6.59
C TYR A 149 -2.95 -9.42 -5.66
N ASP A 150 -3.55 -10.47 -6.23
CA ASP A 150 -4.22 -11.55 -5.51
C ASP A 150 -3.40 -12.84 -5.47
N GLU A 151 -2.18 -12.80 -6.02
CA GLU A 151 -1.30 -13.95 -6.09
C GLU A 151 0.10 -13.56 -5.60
N ILE A 152 0.73 -14.49 -4.89
CA ILE A 152 2.17 -14.43 -4.60
C ILE A 152 2.89 -14.98 -5.83
N GLU A 153 4.08 -14.46 -6.12
CA GLU A 153 4.95 -15.05 -7.13
C GLU A 153 5.13 -16.55 -6.82
N PRO A 154 4.76 -17.48 -7.73
CA PRO A 154 4.71 -18.91 -7.42
C PRO A 154 6.03 -19.49 -6.87
N ALA A 155 7.18 -18.94 -7.27
CA ALA A 155 8.49 -19.34 -6.74
C ALA A 155 8.71 -18.95 -5.27
N LEU A 156 7.97 -17.96 -4.75
CA LEU A 156 8.12 -17.42 -3.40
C LEU A 156 7.12 -18.00 -2.40
N GLY A 157 5.99 -18.55 -2.87
CA GLY A 157 4.99 -19.23 -2.03
C GLY A 157 3.54 -18.89 -2.39
N THR A 158 2.67 -18.91 -1.39
CA THR A 158 1.21 -18.71 -1.53
C THR A 158 0.69 -17.61 -0.61
N LEU A 159 -0.56 -17.18 -0.81
CA LEU A 159 -1.23 -16.22 0.11
C LEU A 159 -1.35 -16.77 1.55
N ASP A 160 -1.40 -18.09 1.72
CA ASP A 160 -1.43 -18.70 3.04
C ASP A 160 -0.04 -18.64 3.71
N ASP A 161 1.04 -18.77 2.93
CA ASP A 161 2.40 -18.52 3.41
C ASP A 161 2.59 -17.07 3.83
N LEU A 162 2.02 -16.11 3.08
CA LEU A 162 2.01 -14.70 3.50
C LEU A 162 1.28 -14.53 4.84
N GLY A 163 0.10 -15.13 4.99
CA GLY A 163 -0.66 -15.08 6.25
C GLY A 163 0.09 -15.73 7.42
N ASN A 164 0.79 -16.83 7.20
CA ASN A 164 1.63 -17.50 8.19
C ASN A 164 2.82 -16.62 8.58
N LEU A 165 3.51 -16.04 7.59
CA LEU A 165 4.65 -15.15 7.82
C LEU A 165 4.24 -13.91 8.63
N THR A 166 3.14 -13.25 8.28
CA THR A 166 2.71 -12.04 9.01
C THR A 166 2.34 -12.35 10.46
N ARG A 167 1.68 -13.48 10.73
CA ARG A 167 1.43 -13.96 12.10
C ARG A 167 2.72 -14.20 12.88
N ALA A 168 3.68 -14.89 12.27
CA ALA A 168 4.96 -15.21 12.91
C ALA A 168 5.78 -13.94 13.20
N LEU A 169 5.80 -12.97 12.27
CA LEU A 169 6.46 -11.68 12.48
C LEU A 169 5.81 -10.88 13.60
N ARG A 170 4.47 -10.78 13.61
CA ARG A 170 3.72 -10.07 14.66
C ARG A 170 3.93 -10.66 16.05
N ALA A 171 3.99 -11.99 16.17
CA ALA A 171 4.28 -12.66 17.43
C ALA A 171 5.63 -12.24 18.04
N GLU A 172 6.55 -11.74 17.21
CA GLU A 172 7.87 -11.27 17.60
C GLU A 172 8.00 -9.74 17.56
N GLY A 173 6.88 -9.02 17.43
CA GLY A 173 6.86 -7.56 17.40
C GLY A 173 7.44 -6.95 16.13
N ILE A 174 7.44 -7.68 15.02
CA ILE A 174 7.92 -7.22 13.71
C ILE A 174 6.74 -6.90 12.80
N SER A 175 6.60 -5.64 12.39
CA SER A 175 5.58 -5.23 11.42
C SER A 175 6.06 -5.50 9.99
N LEU A 176 5.25 -6.21 9.20
CA LEU A 176 5.54 -6.43 7.78
C LEU A 176 5.16 -5.20 6.94
N CYS A 177 6.09 -4.76 6.11
CA CYS A 177 5.90 -3.80 5.04
C CYS A 177 6.01 -4.47 3.67
N SER A 178 5.06 -4.18 2.80
CA SER A 178 5.05 -4.58 1.39
C SER A 178 5.14 -3.35 0.49
N ASP A 179 5.80 -3.47 -0.65
CA ASP A 179 5.52 -2.59 -1.78
C ASP A 179 4.06 -2.75 -2.23
N PHE A 180 3.44 -1.63 -2.58
CA PHE A 180 2.11 -1.58 -3.17
C PHE A 180 2.19 -0.71 -4.42
N VAL A 181 2.33 -1.37 -5.56
CA VAL A 181 2.41 -0.73 -6.87
C VAL A 181 1.03 -0.27 -7.27
N LEU A 182 0.73 1.00 -7.04
CA LEU A 182 -0.59 1.58 -7.28
C LEU A 182 -0.64 2.45 -8.54
N ASN A 183 0.50 2.96 -9.03
CA ASN A 183 0.51 3.80 -10.24
C ASN A 183 0.27 3.02 -11.52
N HIS A 184 0.78 1.79 -11.61
CA HIS A 184 0.79 1.01 -12.84
C HIS A 184 0.62 -0.48 -12.55
N VAL A 185 0.25 -1.23 -13.58
CA VAL A 185 0.24 -2.70 -13.59
C VAL A 185 1.07 -3.24 -14.73
N ALA A 186 1.43 -4.52 -14.70
CA ALA A 186 2.04 -5.15 -15.85
C ALA A 186 1.12 -5.10 -17.08
N ASP A 187 1.71 -5.04 -18.27
CA ASP A 187 1.02 -5.30 -19.54
C ASP A 187 0.31 -6.67 -19.55
N THR A 188 0.78 -7.62 -18.75
CA THR A 188 0.14 -8.92 -18.58
C THR A 188 -0.99 -8.93 -17.55
N HIS A 189 -1.22 -7.88 -16.75
CA HIS A 189 -2.32 -7.84 -15.80
C HIS A 189 -3.69 -8.06 -16.48
N ASP A 190 -4.65 -8.68 -15.79
CA ASP A 190 -5.95 -9.00 -16.37
C ASP A 190 -6.69 -7.79 -16.94
N TRP A 191 -6.56 -6.64 -16.28
CA TRP A 191 -7.08 -5.36 -16.77
C TRP A 191 -6.45 -4.97 -18.12
N ALA A 192 -5.12 -5.05 -18.25
CA ALA A 192 -4.42 -4.74 -19.50
C ALA A 192 -4.77 -5.75 -20.60
N ARG A 193 -4.86 -7.05 -20.27
CA ARG A 193 -5.31 -8.10 -21.18
C ARG A 193 -6.74 -7.85 -21.68
N ALA A 194 -7.66 -7.49 -20.78
CA ALA A 194 -9.04 -7.21 -21.13
C ALA A 194 -9.17 -5.95 -22.00
N ALA A 195 -8.40 -4.90 -21.68
CA ALA A 195 -8.31 -3.70 -22.51
C ALA A 195 -7.86 -4.04 -23.94
N ARG A 196 -6.79 -4.84 -24.10
CA ARG A 196 -6.30 -5.29 -25.42
C ARG A 196 -7.31 -6.16 -26.18
N ARG A 197 -8.17 -6.90 -25.48
CA ARG A 197 -9.30 -7.63 -26.09
C ARG A 197 -10.49 -6.76 -26.47
N GLY A 198 -10.39 -5.43 -26.27
CA GLY A 198 -11.42 -4.47 -26.66
C GLY A 198 -12.50 -4.24 -25.61
N ASP A 199 -12.29 -4.65 -24.35
CA ASP A 199 -13.23 -4.32 -23.28
C ASP A 199 -13.17 -2.81 -22.98
N PRO A 200 -14.25 -2.04 -23.24
CA PRO A 200 -14.24 -0.59 -23.06
C PRO A 200 -14.07 -0.18 -21.59
N ARG A 201 -14.54 -1.00 -20.63
CA ARG A 201 -14.36 -0.73 -19.21
C ARG A 201 -12.89 -0.73 -18.84
N TYR A 202 -12.17 -1.78 -19.25
CA TYR A 202 -10.75 -1.91 -18.93
C TYR A 202 -9.85 -1.07 -19.83
N ARG A 203 -10.26 -0.71 -21.05
CA ARG A 203 -9.58 0.34 -21.81
C ARG A 203 -9.56 1.65 -21.02
N ALA A 204 -10.66 2.01 -20.38
CA ALA A 204 -10.75 3.21 -19.54
C ALA A 204 -9.96 3.13 -18.23
N TYR A 205 -9.34 1.99 -17.89
CA TYR A 205 -8.41 1.88 -16.75
C TYR A 205 -7.02 2.40 -17.08
N PHE A 206 -6.74 2.73 -18.34
CA PHE A 206 -5.45 3.22 -18.80
C PHE A 206 -5.61 4.55 -19.55
N HIS A 207 -4.53 5.31 -19.63
CA HIS A 207 -4.44 6.45 -20.54
C HIS A 207 -4.03 5.94 -21.92
N VAL A 208 -4.96 5.91 -22.87
CA VAL A 208 -4.71 5.50 -24.26
C VAL A 208 -4.94 6.70 -25.17
N LEU A 209 -3.90 7.11 -25.89
CA LEU A 209 -3.94 8.20 -26.87
C LEU A 209 -4.01 7.63 -28.29
N ASP A 210 -4.81 8.24 -29.14
CA ASP A 210 -5.08 7.72 -30.49
C ASP A 210 -4.12 8.29 -31.55
N SER A 211 -3.39 9.38 -31.24
CA SER A 211 -2.50 10.03 -32.21
C SER A 211 -1.10 10.33 -31.67
N GLU A 212 -0.11 10.32 -32.56
CA GLU A 212 1.26 10.75 -32.24
C GLU A 212 1.33 12.24 -31.87
N ALA A 213 0.41 13.06 -32.38
CA ALA A 213 0.35 14.48 -32.05
C ALA A 213 -0.02 14.68 -30.57
N ASP A 214 -0.95 13.89 -30.03
CA ASP A 214 -1.32 13.93 -28.62
C ASP A 214 -0.17 13.43 -27.73
N VAL A 215 0.51 12.36 -28.15
CA VAL A 215 1.72 11.85 -27.48
C VAL A 215 2.78 12.95 -27.41
N ALA A 216 3.10 13.59 -28.55
CA ALA A 216 4.09 14.66 -28.61
C ALA A 216 3.74 15.86 -27.73
N ALA A 217 2.44 16.21 -27.65
CA ALA A 217 1.96 17.29 -26.80
C ALA A 217 2.21 17.02 -25.30
N TYR A 218 2.06 15.77 -24.85
CA TYR A 218 2.43 15.37 -23.50
C TYR A 218 3.94 15.30 -23.31
N GLU A 219 4.66 14.58 -24.17
CA GLU A 219 6.11 14.34 -24.05
C GLU A 219 6.92 15.64 -23.95
N ALA A 220 6.46 16.73 -24.58
CA ALA A 220 7.11 18.03 -24.49
C ALA A 220 7.26 18.57 -23.05
N GLY A 221 6.41 18.12 -22.12
CA GLY A 221 6.42 18.55 -20.72
C GLY A 221 6.77 17.45 -19.71
N LEU A 222 6.92 16.19 -20.13
CA LEU A 222 7.15 15.07 -19.22
C LEU A 222 8.64 14.81 -18.97
N PRO A 223 9.05 14.50 -17.72
CA PRO A 223 10.37 13.96 -17.46
C PRO A 223 10.48 12.52 -18.00
N GLN A 224 11.72 12.09 -18.29
CA GLN A 224 12.00 10.69 -18.59
C GLN A 224 12.67 10.03 -17.39
N ILE A 225 12.02 9.00 -16.84
CA ILE A 225 12.53 8.27 -15.67
C ILE A 225 13.64 7.31 -16.06
N PHE A 226 13.49 6.65 -17.21
CA PHE A 226 14.42 5.63 -17.71
C PHE A 226 14.89 5.92 -19.15
N PRO A 227 15.51 7.09 -19.43
CA PRO A 227 15.80 7.51 -20.81
C PRO A 227 16.74 6.56 -21.58
N LEU A 228 17.54 5.75 -20.87
CA LEU A 228 18.49 4.81 -21.49
C LEU A 228 17.88 3.43 -21.76
N THR A 229 16.87 3.01 -21.00
CA THR A 229 16.32 1.64 -21.04
C THR A 229 14.86 1.60 -21.50
N ALA A 230 14.10 2.66 -21.30
CA ALA A 230 12.72 2.86 -21.73
C ALA A 230 12.50 4.35 -22.07
N PRO A 231 12.94 4.81 -23.25
CA PRO A 231 12.82 6.21 -23.64
C PRO A 231 11.36 6.61 -23.87
N GLY A 232 11.03 7.83 -23.44
CA GLY A 232 9.67 8.37 -23.51
C GLY A 232 8.76 7.88 -22.38
N ASN A 233 7.47 8.16 -22.52
CA ASN A 233 6.40 7.88 -21.56
C ASN A 233 5.21 7.16 -22.19
N PHE A 234 5.31 6.76 -23.46
CA PHE A 234 4.22 6.11 -24.19
C PHE A 234 4.71 4.93 -25.02
N THR A 235 3.92 3.85 -25.01
CA THR A 235 4.17 2.64 -25.79
C THR A 235 2.99 2.35 -26.72
N TYR A 236 3.25 2.21 -28.03
CA TYR A 236 2.20 1.83 -28.97
C TYR A 236 1.80 0.36 -28.82
N SER A 237 0.52 0.12 -28.54
CA SER A 237 -0.07 -1.20 -28.50
C SER A 237 -0.91 -1.44 -29.75
N ARG A 238 -0.46 -2.38 -30.60
CA ARG A 238 -1.17 -2.77 -31.83
C ARG A 238 -2.55 -3.34 -31.55
N GLU A 239 -2.68 -4.13 -30.48
CA GLU A 239 -3.96 -4.74 -30.07
C GLU A 239 -4.97 -3.69 -29.59
N LEU A 240 -4.50 -2.61 -28.93
CA LEU A 240 -5.35 -1.47 -28.56
C LEU A 240 -5.55 -0.46 -29.68
N ALA A 241 -4.79 -0.56 -30.76
CA ALA A 241 -4.67 0.47 -31.79
C ALA A 241 -4.44 1.87 -31.20
N GLY A 242 -3.55 2.00 -30.22
CA GLY A 242 -3.29 3.26 -29.52
C GLY A 242 -2.02 3.26 -28.68
N TRP A 243 -1.61 4.46 -28.26
CA TRP A 243 -0.44 4.72 -27.41
C TRP A 243 -0.83 4.69 -25.94
N VAL A 244 -0.32 3.71 -25.20
CA VAL A 244 -0.59 3.58 -23.77
C VAL A 244 0.47 4.33 -22.98
N TRP A 245 0.04 5.05 -21.95
CA TRP A 245 0.96 5.71 -21.02
C TRP A 245 1.77 4.67 -20.22
N THR A 246 3.09 4.77 -20.30
CA THR A 246 4.08 3.90 -19.66
C THR A 246 5.24 4.76 -19.16
N THR A 247 5.08 5.41 -18.00
CA THR A 247 6.09 6.32 -17.42
C THR A 247 7.41 5.61 -17.11
N PHE A 248 7.34 4.31 -16.85
CA PHE A 248 8.48 3.47 -16.50
C PHE A 248 8.88 2.59 -17.70
N TYR A 249 8.84 1.26 -17.58
CA TYR A 249 9.10 0.37 -18.71
C TYR A 249 7.87 0.20 -19.61
N PRO A 250 8.01 -0.17 -20.90
CA PRO A 250 6.89 -0.39 -21.82
C PRO A 250 5.87 -1.45 -21.36
N TYR A 251 6.29 -2.32 -20.43
CA TYR A 251 5.45 -3.35 -19.82
C TYR A 251 4.80 -2.92 -18.49
N GLN A 252 4.94 -1.66 -18.07
CA GLN A 252 4.28 -1.07 -16.90
C GLN A 252 3.29 -0.01 -17.38
N TRP A 253 2.01 -0.36 -17.41
CA TRP A 253 0.95 0.50 -17.92
C TRP A 253 0.35 1.33 -16.79
N ASP A 254 0.47 2.64 -16.90
CA ASP A 254 -0.06 3.60 -15.94
C ASP A 254 -1.58 3.52 -15.86
N LEU A 255 -2.10 3.38 -14.64
CA LEU A 255 -3.51 3.37 -14.34
C LEU A 255 -4.10 4.78 -14.42
N ASN A 256 -5.31 4.88 -14.96
CA ASN A 256 -6.04 6.12 -15.10
C ASN A 256 -6.88 6.40 -13.85
N TYR A 257 -6.31 7.09 -12.88
CA TYR A 257 -7.01 7.47 -11.65
C TYR A 257 -8.12 8.51 -11.85
N ALA A 258 -8.25 9.14 -13.03
CA ALA A 258 -9.42 9.96 -13.34
C ALA A 258 -10.70 9.11 -13.51
N ASN A 259 -10.55 7.79 -13.71
CA ASN A 259 -11.63 6.82 -13.64
C ASN A 259 -11.85 6.38 -12.18
N PRO A 260 -13.00 6.68 -11.56
CA PRO A 260 -13.25 6.33 -10.16
C PRO A 260 -13.24 4.81 -9.90
N ALA A 261 -13.48 3.97 -10.90
CA ALA A 261 -13.42 2.51 -10.74
C ALA A 261 -12.00 2.00 -10.45
N VAL A 262 -10.97 2.68 -10.97
CA VAL A 262 -9.56 2.38 -10.67
C VAL A 262 -9.27 2.59 -9.19
N PHE A 263 -9.73 3.71 -8.61
CA PHE A 263 -9.55 3.97 -7.18
C PHE A 263 -10.19 2.87 -6.32
N VAL A 264 -11.43 2.46 -6.64
CA VAL A 264 -12.14 1.41 -5.89
C VAL A 264 -11.42 0.08 -5.98
N ASP A 265 -10.98 -0.33 -7.16
CA ASP A 265 -10.33 -1.63 -7.35
C ASP A 265 -8.92 -1.67 -6.71
N ILE A 266 -8.18 -0.55 -6.73
CA ILE A 266 -6.92 -0.41 -5.99
C ILE A 266 -7.15 -0.42 -4.48
N ALA A 267 -8.15 0.31 -3.97
CA ALA A 267 -8.51 0.27 -2.56
C ALA A 267 -8.90 -1.15 -2.11
N ALA A 268 -9.59 -1.89 -2.98
CA ALA A 268 -9.93 -3.29 -2.71
C ALA A 268 -8.70 -4.18 -2.64
N ALA A 269 -7.72 -4.03 -3.56
CA ALA A 269 -6.47 -4.77 -3.52
C ALA A 269 -5.67 -4.49 -2.24
N LEU A 270 -5.56 -3.21 -1.86
CA LEU A 270 -4.92 -2.76 -0.62
C LEU A 270 -5.53 -3.44 0.60
N LEU A 271 -6.86 -3.40 0.71
CA LEU A 271 -7.60 -3.98 1.84
C LEU A 271 -7.51 -5.51 1.89
N ARG A 272 -7.49 -6.20 0.74
CA ARG A 272 -7.27 -7.65 0.69
C ARG A 272 -5.91 -8.02 1.26
N LEU A 273 -4.85 -7.31 0.90
CA LEU A 273 -3.51 -7.51 1.46
C LEU A 273 -3.44 -7.12 2.94
N ALA A 274 -4.11 -6.04 3.36
CA ALA A 274 -4.19 -5.64 4.77
C ALA A 274 -4.89 -6.72 5.62
N ASN A 275 -5.90 -7.40 5.07
CA ASN A 275 -6.56 -8.54 5.70
C ASN A 275 -5.73 -9.84 5.68
N ARG A 276 -4.64 -9.90 4.90
CA ARG A 276 -3.59 -10.93 5.03
C ARG A 276 -2.52 -10.57 6.07
N GLY A 277 -2.66 -9.41 6.72
CA GLY A 277 -1.82 -9.00 7.84
C GLY A 277 -0.59 -8.18 7.46
N VAL A 278 -0.54 -7.63 6.24
CA VAL A 278 0.42 -6.58 5.91
C VAL A 278 0.07 -5.33 6.72
N GLU A 279 1.04 -4.79 7.46
CA GLU A 279 0.83 -3.64 8.36
C GLU A 279 1.23 -2.33 7.73
N VAL A 280 2.18 -2.33 6.79
CA VAL A 280 2.63 -1.10 6.13
C VAL A 280 2.71 -1.30 4.63
N PHE A 281 2.24 -0.32 3.86
CA PHE A 281 2.36 -0.32 2.42
C PHE A 281 3.28 0.82 1.97
N ARG A 282 4.38 0.48 1.29
CA ARG A 282 5.16 1.45 0.52
C ARG A 282 4.37 1.76 -0.76
N LEU A 283 3.85 2.97 -0.88
CA LEU A 283 3.08 3.41 -2.03
C LEU A 283 4.05 3.83 -3.13
N ASP A 284 4.25 2.91 -4.07
CA ASP A 284 5.24 3.07 -5.14
C ASP A 284 4.80 4.08 -6.19
N SER A 285 5.69 4.99 -6.60
CA SER A 285 5.42 5.93 -7.69
C SER A 285 4.23 6.87 -7.39
N ALA A 286 4.02 7.22 -6.13
CA ALA A 286 2.85 7.99 -5.67
C ALA A 286 2.77 9.41 -6.28
N ALA A 287 3.91 9.97 -6.72
CA ALA A 287 3.96 11.25 -7.41
C ALA A 287 3.26 11.24 -8.78
N PHE A 288 3.10 10.08 -9.42
CA PHE A 288 2.68 9.97 -10.83
C PHE A 288 1.19 9.68 -11.02
N LEU A 289 0.41 9.54 -9.95
CA LEU A 289 -0.96 9.03 -10.00
C LEU A 289 -1.95 9.85 -10.83
N TRP A 290 -1.65 11.10 -11.17
CA TRP A 290 -2.56 11.96 -11.91
C TRP A 290 -1.90 12.66 -13.09
N LYS A 291 -2.52 12.51 -14.27
CA LYS A 291 -2.03 13.08 -15.52
C LYS A 291 -2.83 14.33 -15.86
N ARG A 292 -2.17 15.48 -16.02
CA ARG A 292 -2.79 16.76 -16.37
C ARG A 292 -2.09 17.35 -17.60
N PRO A 293 -2.80 17.62 -18.71
CA PRO A 293 -2.22 18.29 -19.87
C PRO A 293 -1.48 19.58 -19.49
N GLY A 294 -0.32 19.81 -20.11
CA GLY A 294 0.49 21.01 -19.88
C GLY A 294 1.25 21.05 -18.55
N THR A 295 1.30 19.95 -17.80
CA THR A 295 2.13 19.83 -16.59
C THR A 295 3.08 18.63 -16.69
N PRO A 296 4.09 18.54 -15.80
CA PRO A 296 4.97 17.37 -15.74
C PRO A 296 4.28 16.07 -15.31
N CYS A 297 2.98 16.09 -15.00
CA CYS A 297 2.22 14.93 -14.50
C CYS A 297 2.85 14.26 -13.26
N MET A 298 3.56 15.06 -12.46
CA MET A 298 4.13 14.68 -11.18
C MET A 298 3.59 15.60 -10.09
N ASN A 299 3.37 15.06 -8.88
CA ASN A 299 2.99 15.80 -7.68
C ASN A 299 1.77 16.72 -7.88
N GLN A 300 0.81 16.27 -8.69
CA GLN A 300 -0.43 17.03 -8.88
C GLN A 300 -1.27 16.98 -7.59
N PRO A 301 -2.07 18.03 -7.28
CA PRO A 301 -2.94 18.05 -6.11
C PRO A 301 -3.82 16.80 -5.95
N GLU A 302 -4.32 16.27 -7.06
CA GLU A 302 -5.16 15.07 -7.11
C GLU A 302 -4.42 13.82 -6.63
N ALA A 303 -3.12 13.68 -6.91
CA ALA A 303 -2.32 12.58 -6.38
C ALA A 303 -2.35 12.60 -4.85
N HIS A 304 -2.18 13.78 -4.23
CA HIS A 304 -2.28 13.91 -2.78
C HIS A 304 -3.68 13.61 -2.25
N TRP A 305 -4.76 14.00 -2.96
CA TRP A 305 -6.12 13.67 -2.55
C TRP A 305 -6.42 12.18 -2.64
N ILE A 306 -5.86 11.48 -3.63
CA ILE A 306 -5.93 10.02 -3.74
C ILE A 306 -5.25 9.37 -2.53
N LEU A 307 -4.04 9.82 -2.17
CA LEU A 307 -3.31 9.29 -1.01
C LEU A 307 -4.06 9.55 0.31
N GLN A 308 -4.66 10.73 0.46
CA GLN A 308 -5.52 11.05 1.62
C GLN A 308 -6.78 10.18 1.65
N ALA A 309 -7.39 9.92 0.50
CA ALA A 309 -8.56 9.05 0.42
C ALA A 309 -8.20 7.60 0.76
N LEU A 310 -7.06 7.08 0.28
CA LEU A 310 -6.53 5.78 0.69
C LEU A 310 -6.22 5.72 2.19
N ARG A 311 -5.74 6.84 2.77
CA ARG A 311 -5.54 6.93 4.22
C ARG A 311 -6.88 6.80 4.97
N CYS A 312 -7.92 7.51 4.55
CA CYS A 312 -9.24 7.36 5.15
C CYS A 312 -9.78 5.92 4.99
N VAL A 313 -9.56 5.29 3.84
CA VAL A 313 -9.94 3.88 3.60
C VAL A 313 -9.35 2.95 4.66
N VAL A 314 -8.05 3.04 4.92
CA VAL A 314 -7.42 2.18 5.95
C VAL A 314 -7.80 2.61 7.37
N ASP A 315 -7.95 3.90 7.66
CA ASP A 315 -8.42 4.37 8.98
C ASP A 315 -9.80 3.81 9.34
N ILE A 316 -10.68 3.63 8.34
CA ILE A 316 -12.01 3.05 8.53
C ILE A 316 -11.93 1.53 8.67
N ALA A 317 -11.33 0.83 7.72
CA ALA A 317 -11.46 -0.62 7.60
C ALA A 317 -10.33 -1.43 8.26
N ALA A 318 -9.13 -0.87 8.39
CA ALA A 318 -7.91 -1.53 8.86
C ALA A 318 -6.91 -0.54 9.51
N PRO A 319 -7.24 0.11 10.64
CA PRO A 319 -6.51 1.25 11.20
C PRO A 319 -5.13 0.90 11.76
N ALA A 320 -4.79 -0.39 11.93
CA ALA A 320 -3.39 -0.78 12.18
C ALA A 320 -2.48 -0.52 10.98
N THR A 321 -3.04 -0.32 9.78
CA THR A 321 -2.28 -0.17 8.54
C THR A 321 -1.71 1.23 8.38
N LEU A 322 -0.41 1.33 8.09
CA LEU A 322 0.26 2.56 7.69
C LEU A 322 0.51 2.62 6.19
N LEU A 323 0.56 3.85 5.68
CA LEU A 323 0.93 4.16 4.31
C LEU A 323 2.26 4.94 4.32
N LYS A 324 3.27 4.40 3.64
CA LYS A 324 4.60 5.01 3.48
C LYS A 324 4.73 5.49 2.04
N ALA A 325 4.63 6.80 1.82
CA ALA A 325 4.78 7.35 0.47
C ALA A 325 6.23 7.24 -0.02
N GLU A 326 6.40 6.85 -1.29
CA GLU A 326 7.60 7.14 -2.05
C GLU A 326 7.25 8.23 -3.08
N ALA A 327 7.92 9.38 -2.97
CA ALA A 327 7.65 10.59 -3.75
C ALA A 327 8.88 11.49 -3.79
#